data_AF-A0A0B7BZJ2-F1
#
_entry.id   AF-A0A0B7BZJ2-F1
#
_cell.length_a   1.000
_cell.length_b   1.000
_cell.length_c   1.000
_cell.angle_alpha   90.00
_cell.angle_beta   90.00
_cell.angle_gamma   90.00
#
_symmetry.space_group_name_H-M   'P 1'
#
loop_
_entity.id
_entity.type
_entity.pdbx_description
1 polymer ?
#
loop_
_entity_poly.entity_id
_entity_poly.type
_entity_poly.pdbx_seq_one_letter_code
_entity_poly.pdbx_strand_id
1 'polypeptide(L)'
;MIAVQDFVRETWEDFNSPTTSTFTSKMGVCRQTVASLEETLDVDRSSLTKMKKSVKALYNTGNNHVTSDAMVAENLERLGAIAKSRDNEHELGDAFLKFS
;
A
#
# COMPACT_ATOMS: atom_id res chain seq x y z
N MET A 1 -6.97 -19.52 22.23
CA MET A 1 -7.78 -18.33 21.93
C MET A 1 -9.22 -18.64 22.30
N ILE A 2 -9.92 -17.76 23.02
CA ILE A 2 -11.36 -17.93 23.28
C ILE A 2 -12.15 -17.35 22.10
N ALA A 3 -13.14 -18.07 21.58
CA ALA A 3 -14.02 -17.51 20.57
C ALA A 3 -15.03 -16.55 21.22
N VAL A 4 -15.50 -15.55 20.49
CA VAL A 4 -16.47 -14.56 21.00
C VAL A 4 -17.73 -15.26 21.55
N GLN A 5 -18.23 -16.27 20.84
CA GLN A 5 -19.36 -17.09 21.28
C GLN A 5 -19.14 -17.80 22.62
N ASP A 6 -17.92 -18.28 22.87
CA ASP A 6 -17.56 -18.96 24.12
C ASP A 6 -17.47 -17.96 25.27
N PHE A 7 -16.89 -16.78 25.01
CA PHE A 7 -16.85 -15.69 25.99
C PHE A 7 -18.26 -15.21 26.36
N VAL A 8 -19.12 -14.96 25.36
CA VAL A 8 -20.50 -14.50 25.57
C VAL A 8 -21.28 -15.55 26.38
N ARG A 9 -21.18 -16.82 26.01
CA ARG A 9 -21.82 -17.91 26.75
C ARG A 9 -21.37 -17.96 28.21
N GLU A 10 -20.07 -17.92 28.48
CA GLU A 10 -19.55 -17.97 29.86
C GLU A 10 -20.08 -16.78 30.68
N THR A 11 -20.00 -15.55 30.14
CA THR A 11 -20.53 -14.36 30.84
C THR A 11 -22.03 -14.41 31.07
N TRP A 12 -22.78 -15.05 30.16
CA TRP A 12 -24.22 -15.24 30.27
C TRP A 12 -24.59 -16.28 31.32
N GLU A 13 -23.87 -17.40 31.37
CA GLU A 13 -24.05 -18.44 32.38
C GLU A 13 -23.70 -17.91 33.79
N ASP A 14 -22.60 -17.16 33.91
CA ASP A 14 -22.21 -16.48 35.16
C ASP A 14 -23.25 -15.47 35.63
N PHE A 15 -23.84 -14.69 34.71
CA PHE A 15 -24.90 -13.74 35.03
C PHE A 15 -26.15 -14.43 35.59
N ASN A 16 -26.53 -15.58 35.01
CA ASN A 16 -27.70 -16.34 35.45
C ASN A 16 -27.46 -17.16 36.72
N SER A 17 -26.21 -17.54 37.03
CA SER A 17 -25.88 -18.31 38.23
C SER A 17 -24.57 -17.83 38.90
N PRO A 18 -24.59 -16.67 39.60
CA PRO A 18 -23.38 -16.04 40.13
C PRO A 18 -22.62 -16.91 41.14
N THR A 19 -23.31 -17.76 41.88
CA THR A 19 -22.72 -18.63 42.91
C THR A 19 -22.00 -19.86 42.36
N THR A 20 -22.21 -20.20 41.09
CA THR A 20 -21.54 -21.32 40.41
C THR A 20 -20.51 -20.87 39.37
N SER A 21 -20.20 -19.57 39.37
CA SER A 21 -19.34 -18.95 38.37
C SER A 21 -17.96 -19.59 38.28
N THR A 22 -17.55 -19.92 37.05
CA THR A 22 -16.19 -20.40 36.72
C THR A 22 -15.36 -19.35 35.98
N PHE A 23 -15.90 -18.14 35.80
CA PHE A 23 -15.30 -17.07 34.99
C PHE A 23 -13.83 -16.79 35.29
N THR A 24 -13.48 -16.76 36.57
CA THR A 24 -12.12 -16.42 37.04
C THR A 24 -11.08 -17.37 36.47
N SER A 25 -11.43 -18.64 36.22
CA SER A 25 -10.55 -19.63 35.58
C SER A 25 -10.32 -19.34 34.08
N LYS A 26 -11.30 -18.76 33.40
CA LYS A 26 -11.25 -18.41 31.97
C LYS A 26 -10.65 -17.03 31.71
N MET A 27 -10.71 -16.14 32.70
CA MET A 27 -10.26 -14.76 32.58
C MET A 27 -8.80 -14.62 32.12
N GLY A 28 -7.92 -15.54 32.51
CA GLY A 28 -6.54 -15.58 32.01
C GLY A 28 -6.47 -15.80 30.50
N VAL A 29 -7.26 -16.74 29.98
CA VAL A 29 -7.35 -17.04 28.54
C VAL A 29 -7.97 -15.88 27.76
N CYS A 30 -8.96 -15.19 28.33
CA CYS A 30 -9.55 -13.99 27.74
C CYS A 30 -8.51 -12.89 27.58
N ARG A 31 -7.77 -12.56 28.65
CA ARG A 31 -6.69 -11.55 28.60
C ARG A 31 -5.61 -11.91 27.59
N GLN A 32 -5.18 -13.17 27.57
CA GLN A 32 -4.16 -13.63 26.60
C GLN A 32 -4.65 -13.54 25.16
N THR A 33 -5.93 -13.83 24.91
CA THR A 33 -6.55 -13.72 23.59
C THR A 33 -6.57 -12.27 23.12
N VAL A 34 -6.98 -11.33 23.98
CA VAL A 34 -6.97 -9.90 23.66
C VAL A 34 -5.55 -9.42 23.36
N ALA A 35 -4.58 -9.74 24.21
CA ALA A 35 -3.19 -9.33 24.01
C ALA A 35 -2.61 -9.84 22.68
N SER A 36 -2.90 -11.09 22.31
CA SER A 36 -2.44 -11.65 21.03
C SER A 36 -3.10 -10.98 19.81
N LEU A 37 -4.38 -10.61 19.93
CA LEU A 37 -5.08 -9.87 18.87
C LEU A 37 -4.52 -8.44 18.74
N GLU A 38 -4.23 -7.78 19.85
CA GLU A 38 -3.61 -6.44 19.86
C GLU A 38 -2.24 -6.45 19.19
N GLU A 39 -1.40 -7.43 19.51
CA GLU A 39 -0.08 -7.60 18.88
C GLU A 39 -0.20 -7.83 17.36
N THR A 40 -1.13 -8.70 16.94
CA THR A 40 -1.37 -8.97 15.53
C THR A 40 -1.83 -7.71 14.79
N LEU A 41 -2.75 -6.94 15.39
CA LEU A 41 -3.24 -5.68 14.81
C LEU A 41 -2.15 -4.62 14.70
N ASP A 42 -1.23 -4.55 15.67
CA ASP A 42 -0.10 -3.62 15.60
C ASP A 42 0.86 -3.98 14.46
N VAL A 43 1.15 -5.27 14.28
CA VAL A 43 1.96 -5.78 13.16
C VAL A 43 1.28 -5.48 11.81
N ASP A 44 -0.02 -5.72 11.70
CA ASP A 44 -0.79 -5.43 10.49
C ASP A 44 -0.79 -3.94 10.18
N ARG A 45 -1.01 -3.09 11.19
CA ARG A 45 -0.96 -1.62 11.05
C ARG A 45 0.40 -1.15 10.54
N SER A 46 1.49 -1.69 11.09
CA SER A 46 2.86 -1.38 10.66
C SER A 46 3.09 -1.79 9.21
N SER A 47 2.64 -2.99 8.83
CA SER A 47 2.76 -3.54 7.48
C SER A 47 1.95 -2.72 6.46
N LEU A 48 0.70 -2.37 6.77
CA LEU A 48 -0.15 -1.51 5.95
C LEU A 48 0.45 -0.10 5.78
N THR A 49 1.06 0.44 6.83
CA THR A 49 1.75 1.74 6.76
C THR A 49 2.94 1.70 5.79
N LYS A 50 3.72 0.61 5.80
CA LYS A 50 4.82 0.40 4.84
C LYS A 50 4.27 0.23 3.42
N MET A 51 3.22 -0.56 3.24
CA MET A 51 2.58 -0.77 1.94
C MET A 51 2.09 0.54 1.34
N LYS A 52 1.41 1.39 2.14
CA LYS A 52 0.98 2.74 1.72
C LYS A 52 2.16 3.58 1.23
N LYS A 53 3.30 3.55 1.92
CA LYS A 53 4.51 4.28 1.49
C LYS A 53 5.03 3.75 0.15
N SER A 54 5.10 2.43 -0.03
CA SER A 54 5.53 1.82 -1.29
C SER A 54 4.61 2.17 -2.46
N VAL A 55 3.29 2.12 -2.27
CA VAL A 55 2.31 2.50 -3.30
C VAL A 55 2.46 3.99 -3.67
N LYS A 56 2.65 4.86 -2.69
CA LYS A 56 2.90 6.29 -2.95
C LYS A 56 4.19 6.51 -3.74
N ALA A 57 5.24 5.74 -3.45
CA ALA A 57 6.49 5.80 -4.21
C ALA A 57 6.27 5.36 -5.67
N LEU A 58 5.55 4.26 -5.91
CA LEU A 58 5.21 3.80 -7.26
C LEU A 58 4.44 4.87 -8.06
N TYR A 59 3.44 5.49 -7.43
CA TYR A 59 2.67 6.57 -8.05
C TYR A 59 3.56 7.76 -8.44
N ASN A 60 4.42 8.21 -7.52
CA ASN A 60 5.33 9.33 -7.77
C ASN A 60 6.35 9.00 -8.87
N THR A 61 6.92 7.79 -8.85
CA THR A 61 7.84 7.34 -9.90
C THR A 61 7.14 7.28 -11.26
N GLY A 62 5.90 6.80 -11.32
CA GLY A 62 5.10 6.80 -12.54
C GLY A 62 4.89 8.20 -13.11
N ASN A 63 4.48 9.16 -12.27
CA ASN A 63 4.34 10.56 -12.70
C ASN A 63 5.66 11.16 -13.20
N ASN A 64 6.76 10.88 -12.50
CA ASN A 64 8.09 11.35 -12.91
C ASN A 64 8.53 10.73 -14.24
N HIS A 65 8.22 9.45 -14.48
CA HIS A 65 8.50 8.77 -15.73
C HIS A 65 7.75 9.43 -16.89
N VAL A 66 6.43 9.62 -16.76
CA VAL A 66 5.61 10.29 -17.78
C VAL A 66 6.14 11.70 -18.08
N THR A 67 6.55 12.44 -17.05
CA THR A 67 7.13 13.78 -17.21
C THR A 67 8.47 13.70 -17.95
N SER A 68 9.30 12.71 -17.63
CA SER A 68 10.60 12.51 -18.28
C SER A 68 10.44 12.10 -19.74
N ASP A 69 9.47 11.23 -20.06
CA ASP A 69 9.14 10.85 -21.44
C ASP A 69 8.69 12.06 -22.26
N ALA A 70 7.83 12.92 -21.69
CA ALA A 70 7.41 14.16 -22.34
C ALA A 70 8.60 15.09 -22.62
N MET A 71 9.55 15.21 -21.69
CA MET A 71 10.77 15.99 -21.91
C MET A 71 11.67 15.36 -22.99
N VAL A 72 11.74 14.04 -23.08
CA VAL A 72 12.50 13.36 -24.15
C VAL A 72 11.87 13.65 -25.51
N ALA A 73 10.54 13.53 -25.62
CA ALA A 73 9.81 13.86 -26.84
C ALA A 73 10.05 15.31 -27.28
N GLU A 74 9.90 16.28 -26.36
CA GLU A 74 10.17 17.71 -26.65
C GLU A 74 11.61 17.94 -27.14
N ASN A 75 12.59 17.28 -26.52
CA ASN A 75 13.98 17.39 -26.94
C ASN A 75 14.22 16.79 -28.33
N LEU A 76 13.58 15.67 -28.66
CA LEU A 76 13.64 15.06 -29.98
C LEU A 76 12.99 15.97 -31.03
N GLU A 77 11.84 16.59 -30.73
CA GLU A 77 11.21 17.57 -31.62
C GLU A 77 12.15 18.75 -31.91
N ARG A 78 12.79 19.28 -30.87
CA ARG A 78 13.77 20.37 -30.99
C ARG A 78 14.97 19.97 -31.83
N LEU A 79 15.52 18.77 -31.62
CA LEU A 79 16.61 18.24 -32.44
C LEU A 79 16.20 18.06 -33.90
N GLY A 80 14.98 17.55 -34.14
CA GLY A 80 14.41 17.42 -35.47
C GLY A 80 14.28 18.75 -36.20
N ALA A 81 13.76 19.77 -35.52
CA ALA A 81 13.65 21.13 -36.05
C ALA A 81 15.02 21.73 -36.41
N ILE A 82 16.03 21.53 -35.55
CA ILE A 82 17.40 21.99 -35.81
C ILE A 82 18.01 21.27 -37.01
N ALA A 83 17.88 19.94 -37.10
CA ALA A 83 18.43 19.16 -38.22
C ALA A 83 17.77 19.55 -39.55
N LYS A 84 16.45 19.77 -39.58
CA LYS A 84 15.73 20.26 -40.77
C LYS A 84 16.16 21.65 -41.24
N SER A 85 16.65 22.49 -40.33
CA SER A 85 17.16 23.82 -40.69
C SER A 85 18.50 23.78 -41.44
N ARG A 86 19.13 22.61 -41.53
CA ARG A 86 20.42 22.38 -42.20
C ARG A 86 20.20 21.59 -43.49
N ASP A 87 20.70 22.12 -44.61
CA ASP A 87 20.43 21.59 -45.96
C ASP A 87 20.78 20.10 -46.15
N ASN A 88 21.76 19.55 -45.40
CA ASN A 88 22.24 18.18 -45.59
C ASN A 88 21.68 17.17 -44.56
N GLU A 89 20.83 17.58 -43.61
CA GLU A 89 20.39 16.74 -42.48
C GLU A 89 18.87 16.49 -42.46
N HIS A 90 18.17 16.65 -43.58
CA HIS A 90 16.70 16.54 -43.62
C HIS A 90 16.18 15.16 -43.19
N GLU A 91 16.77 14.07 -43.68
CA GLU A 91 16.39 12.70 -43.30
C GLU A 91 16.63 12.42 -41.81
N LEU A 92 17.70 12.99 -41.25
CA LEU A 92 18.00 12.91 -39.83
C LEU A 92 16.96 13.68 -39.01
N GLY A 93 16.55 14.86 -39.48
CA GLY A 93 15.47 15.64 -38.87
C GLY A 93 14.13 14.92 -38.89
N ASP A 94 13.78 14.26 -39.99
CA ASP A 94 12.58 13.41 -40.09
C ASP A 94 12.64 12.22 -39.11
N ALA A 95 13.81 11.62 -38.92
CA ALA A 95 13.98 10.55 -37.95
C ALA A 95 13.73 11.03 -36.51
N PHE A 96 14.29 12.18 -36.09
CA PHE A 96 14.05 12.74 -34.76
C PHE A 96 12.56 13.00 -34.49
N LEU A 97 11.85 13.59 -35.46
CA LEU A 97 10.40 13.84 -35.34
C LEU A 97 9.54 12.57 -35.37
N LYS A 98 10.04 11.48 -35.97
CA LYS A 98 9.35 10.19 -35.96
C LYS A 98 9.47 9.47 -34.62
N PHE A 99 10.55 9.73 -33.87
CA PHE A 99 10.83 9.12 -32.58
C PHE A 99 10.42 9.98 -31.37
N SER A 100 10.08 11.26 -31.58
CA SER A 100 9.39 12.09 -30.59
C SER A 100 7.94 11.67 -30.42
#